data_AF-A0A932YG52-F1
#
_entry.id   AF-A0A932YG52-F1
#
_cell.length_a   1.000
_cell.length_b   1.000
_cell.length_c   1.000
_cell.angle_alpha   90.00
_cell.angle_beta   90.00
_cell.angle_gamma   90.00
#
_symmetry.space_group_name_H-M   'P 1'
#
loop_
_entity.id
_entity.type
_entity.pdbx_description
1 polymer ?
#
loop_
_entity_poly.entity_id
_entity_poly.type
_entity_poly.pdbx_seq_one_letter_code
_entity_poly.pdbx_strand_id
1 'polypeptide(L)' 'MFLSGQHFLVNQSALKKIAEALDAGKNDVVIEIGAGHGELTEGIIKLLSYYDIKKFKIIAIE' A
#
# COMPACT_ATOMS: atom_id res chain seq x y z
N MET A 1 13.04 -5.88 19.05
CA MET A 1 11.81 -6.68 19.08
C MET A 1 11.42 -6.88 17.63
N PHE A 2 11.93 -7.94 17.00
CA PHE A 2 11.62 -8.26 15.61
C PHE A 2 10.35 -9.13 15.61
N LEU A 3 9.32 -8.72 14.88
CA LEU A 3 8.04 -9.43 14.76
C LEU A 3 8.24 -10.70 13.92
N SER A 4 8.73 -11.78 14.52
CA SER A 4 9.00 -13.07 13.87
C SER A 4 7.75 -13.83 13.38
N GLY A 5 6.57 -13.20 13.37
CA GLY A 5 5.28 -13.80 12.98
C GLY A 5 4.57 -13.14 11.81
N GLN A 6 5.14 -12.09 11.19
CA GLN A 6 4.53 -11.47 10.01
C GLN A 6 4.90 -12.25 8.75
N HIS A 7 3.91 -12.55 7.92
CA HIS A 7 4.12 -13.13 6.60
C HIS A 7 4.05 -12.02 5.54
N PHE A 8 5.13 -11.82 4.80
CA PHE A 8 5.20 -10.79 3.76
C PHE A 8 4.56 -11.29 2.47
N LEU A 9 3.66 -10.47 1.90
CA LEU A 9 3.03 -10.78 0.62
C LEU A 9 3.97 -10.37 -0.52
N VAL A 10 4.59 -11.36 -1.17
CA VAL A 10 5.53 -11.14 -2.29
C VAL A 10 4.89 -11.26 -3.68
N ASN A 11 3.66 -11.77 -3.76
CA ASN A 11 2.98 -11.97 -5.04
C ASN A 11 2.46 -10.64 -5.60
N GLN A 12 3.09 -10.19 -6.70
CA GLN A 12 2.78 -8.92 -7.35
C GLN A 12 1.33 -8.81 -7.85
N SER A 13 0.75 -9.90 -8.37
CA SER A 13 -0.64 -9.91 -8.83
C SER A 13 -1.63 -9.78 -7.67
N ALA A 14 -1.31 -10.37 -6.51
CA ALA A 14 -2.13 -10.22 -5.31
C ALA A 14 -2.01 -8.79 -4.75
N LEU A 15 -0.80 -8.24 -4.65
CA LEU A 15 -0.56 -6.86 -4.22
C LEU A 15 -1.34 -5.86 -5.07
N LYS A 16 -1.28 -6.02 -6.41
CA LYS A 16 -2.03 -5.17 -7.34
C LYS A 16 -3.55 -5.23 -7.07
N LYS A 17 -4.11 -6.43 -6.94
CA LYS A 17 -5.54 -6.61 -6.67
C LYS A 17 -5.98 -5.98 -5.35
N ILE A 18 -5.14 -6.09 -4.31
CA ILE A 18 -5.41 -5.47 -3.01
C ILE A 18 -5.37 -3.94 -3.13
N ALA A 19 -4.36 -3.39 -3.80
CA ALA A 19 -4.26 -1.96 -4.05
C ALA A 19 -5.46 -1.43 -4.88
N GLU A 20 -5.90 -2.17 -5.90
CA GLU A 20 -7.08 -1.82 -6.70
C GLU A 20 -8.37 -1.84 -5.87
N ALA A 21 -8.51 -2.80 -4.95
CA ALA A 21 -9.68 -2.90 -4.08
C ALA A 21 -9.78 -1.77 -3.04
N LEU A 22 -8.70 -1.03 -2.78
CA LEU A 22 -8.71 0.14 -1.89
C LEU A 22 -9.55 1.29 -2.47
N ASP A 23 -9.67 1.37 -3.80
CA ASP A 23 -10.40 2.41 -4.54
C ASP A 23 -10.03 3.85 -4.06
N ALA A 24 -8.75 4.06 -3.75
CA ALA A 24 -8.27 5.31 -3.19
C ALA A 24 -8.26 6.44 -4.25
N GLY A 25 -8.88 7.56 -3.88
CA GLY A 25 -8.92 8.78 -4.66
C GLY A 25 -7.92 9.85 -4.21
N LYS A 26 -7.82 10.92 -5.02
CA LYS A 26 -6.88 12.04 -4.80
C LYS A 26 -7.03 12.83 -3.49
N ASN A 27 -8.16 12.70 -2.82
CA ASN A 27 -8.47 13.43 -1.60
C ASN A 27 -8.42 12.55 -0.35
N ASP A 28 -8.20 11.25 -0.54
CA ASP A 28 -8.19 10.30 0.56
C ASP A 28 -6.84 10.31 1.29
N VAL A 29 -6.90 9.97 2.56
CA VAL A 29 -5.71 9.69 3.37
C VAL A 29 -5.71 8.20 3.66
N VAL A 30 -4.68 7.51 3.18
CA VAL A 30 -4.52 6.07 3.42
C VAL A 30 -3.71 5.90 4.70
N ILE A 31 -4.22 5.12 5.64
CA ILE A 31 -3.49 4.69 6.84
C ILE A 31 -3.21 3.21 6.69
N GLU A 32 -1.94 2.85 6.58
CA GLU A 32 -1.47 1.46 6.48
C GLU A 32 -0.95 1.00 7.83
N ILE A 33 -1.49 -0.10 8.34
CA ILE A 33 -1.12 -0.68 9.64
C ILE A 33 -0.34 -1.96 9.38
N GLY A 34 0.89 -2.05 9.91
CA GLY A 34 1.81 -3.15 9.71
C GLY A 34 2.32 -3.22 8.27
N ALA A 35 2.85 -2.12 7.74
CA ALA A 35 3.36 -2.04 6.37
C ALA A 35 4.56 -2.98 6.14
N GLY A 36 5.27 -3.38 7.20
CA GLY A 36 6.37 -4.32 7.14
C GLY A 36 7.52 -3.76 6.32
N HIS A 37 7.84 -4.40 5.18
CA HIS A 37 8.85 -3.88 4.24
C HIS A 37 8.26 -2.92 3.20
N GLY A 38 6.94 -2.72 3.19
CA GLY A 38 6.26 -1.74 2.34
C GLY A 38 5.89 -2.23 0.94
N GLU A 39 5.82 -3.54 0.70
CA GLU A 39 5.46 -4.08 -0.62
C GLU A 39 4.06 -3.62 -1.07
N LEU A 40 3.10 -3.53 -0.13
CA LEU A 40 1.76 -3.00 -0.42
C LEU A 40 1.79 -1.47 -0.57
N THR A 41 2.54 -0.76 0.27
CA THR A 41 2.75 0.69 0.16
C THR A 41 3.22 1.07 -1.25
N GLU A 42 4.23 0.36 -1.77
CA GLU A 42 4.75 0.58 -3.12
C GLU A 42 3.69 0.28 -4.20
N GLY A 43 2.91 -0.80 -4.02
CA GLY A 43 1.79 -1.15 -4.90
C GLY A 43 0.75 -0.03 -5.01
N ILE A 44 0.36 0.55 -3.87
CA ILE A 44 -0.60 1.66 -3.80
C ILE A 44 -0.03 2.91 -4.50
N ILE A 45 1.23 3.26 -4.22
CA ILE A 45 1.91 4.42 -4.85
C ILE A 45 1.93 4.29 -6.38
N LYS A 46 2.29 3.10 -6.89
CA LYS A 46 2.33 2.82 -8.33
C LYS A 46 0.95 2.93 -8.96
N LEU A 47 -0.07 2.40 -8.29
CA LEU A 47 -1.46 2.44 -8.76
C LEU A 47 -1.98 3.88 -8.83
N LEU A 48 -1.82 4.67 -7.76
CA LEU A 48 -2.26 6.08 -7.73
C LEU A 48 -1.52 6.90 -8.81
N SER A 49 -0.22 6.66 -8.98
CA SER A 49 0.58 7.32 -10.00
C SER A 49 0.14 6.98 -11.43
N TYR A 50 -0.31 5.72 -11.65
CA TYR A 50 -0.87 5.24 -12.92
C TYR A 50 -2.20 5.92 -13.26
N TYR A 51 -3.05 6.16 -12.26
CA TYR A 51 -4.30 6.92 -12.40
C TYR A 51 -4.13 8.44 -12.34
N ASP A 52 -2.92 8.95 -12.55
CA ASP A 52 -2.58 10.38 -12.54
C ASP A 52 -2.89 11.11 -11.23
N ILE A 53 -3.00 10.37 -10.12
CA ILE A 53 -3.11 10.93 -8.77
C ILE A 53 -1.69 11.22 -8.28
N LYS A 54 -1.20 12.44 -8.57
CA LYS A 54 0.17 12.86 -8.22
C LYS A 54 0.33 13.40 -6.80
N LYS A 55 -0.77 13.74 -6.15
CA LYS A 55 -0.78 14.28 -4.79
C LYS A 55 -1.70 13.40 -3.94
N PHE A 56 -1.10 12.69 -3.00
CA PHE A 56 -1.78 11.80 -2.06
C PHE A 56 -0.97 11.74 -0.76
N LYS A 57 -1.60 11.22 0.29
CA LYS A 57 -0.94 10.99 1.58
C LYS A 57 -1.16 9.55 2.01
N ILE A 58 -0.07 8.86 2.32
CA ILE A 58 -0.07 7.55 2.95
C ILE A 58 0.70 7.70 4.27
N ILE A 59 0.13 7.19 5.35
CA ILE A 59 0.76 7.12 6.67
C ILE A 59 0.88 5.65 7.02
N ALA A 60 2.12 5.14 7.05
CA ALA A 60 2.41 3.78 7.47
C ALA A 60 2.77 3.75 8.96
N ILE A 61 2.21 2.79 9.69
CA ILE A 61 2.44 2.56 11.12
C ILE A 61 2.92 1.12 11.32
N GLU A 62 4.04 0.94 12.02
CA GLU A 62 4.56 -0.36 12.48
C GLU A 62 4.27 -0.60 13.97
#